data_AF-M6RY31-F1
#
_entry.id   AF-M6RY31-F1
#
_cell.length_a   1.000
_cell.length_b   1.000
_cell.length_c   1.000
_cell.angle_alpha   90.00
_cell.angle_beta   90.00
_cell.angle_gamma   90.00
#
_symmetry.space_group_name_H-M   'P 1'
#
loop_
_entity.id
_entity.type
_entity.pdbx_description
1 polymer ?
#
loop_
_entity_poly.entity_id
_entity_poly.type
_entity_poly.pdbx_seq_one_letter_code
_entity_poly.pdbx_strand_id
1 'polypeptide(L)' 'MNTILNYVIPHAFGLIFITIGWYISILNVGLTRFTENVLITKWTLSGLGMIVVGAYLPEIWISIRNLFKRK' A
#
# COMPACT_ATOMS: atom_id res chain seq x y z
N MET A 1 -11.13 -1.89 -23.66
CA MET A 1 -10.73 -1.21 -22.42
C MET A 1 -9.36 -0.55 -22.65
N ASN A 2 -9.29 0.79 -22.66
CA ASN A 2 -8.06 1.53 -23.02
C ASN A 2 -6.84 1.00 -22.26
N THR A 3 -5.75 0.76 -22.99
CA THR A 3 -4.48 0.26 -22.44
C THR A 3 -4.04 1.10 -21.24
N ILE A 4 -4.21 2.42 -21.34
CA ILE A 4 -3.88 3.40 -20.28
C ILE A 4 -4.67 3.13 -18.99
N LEU A 5 -6.00 2.98 -19.06
CA LEU A 5 -6.83 2.72 -17.87
C LEU A 5 -6.40 1.45 -17.13
N ASN A 6 -5.93 0.43 -17.86
CA ASN A 6 -5.49 -0.81 -17.24
C ASN A 6 -4.17 -0.69 -16.47
N TYR A 7 -3.35 0.31 -16.78
CA TYR A 7 -2.11 0.59 -16.04
C TYR A 7 -2.36 1.63 -14.94
N VAL A 8 -3.19 2.63 -15.19
CA VAL A 8 -3.48 3.71 -14.23
C VAL A 8 -4.27 3.18 -13.03
N ILE A 9 -5.26 2.32 -13.24
CA ILE A 9 -6.13 1.82 -12.17
C ILE A 9 -5.33 1.08 -11.08
N PRO A 10 -4.49 0.07 -11.39
CA PRO A 10 -3.70 -0.63 -10.37
C PRO A 10 -2.74 0.29 -9.61
N HIS A 11 -2.11 1.24 -10.30
CA HIS A 11 -1.22 2.22 -9.68
C HIS A 11 -1.98 3.19 -8.76
N ALA A 12 -3.17 3.63 -9.15
CA ALA A 12 -4.02 4.47 -8.31
C ALA A 12 -4.44 3.72 -7.03
N PHE A 13 -4.84 2.46 -7.13
CA PHE A 13 -5.12 1.63 -5.96
C PHE A 13 -3.89 1.42 -5.08
N GLY A 14 -2.72 1.13 -5.67
CA GLY A 14 -1.47 1.02 -4.93
C GLY A 14 -1.12 2.30 -4.17
N LEU A 15 -1.26 3.45 -4.82
CA LEU A 15 -1.02 4.76 -4.21
C LEU A 15 -1.97 5.05 -3.04
N ILE A 16 -3.26 4.69 -3.16
CA ILE A 16 -4.24 4.82 -2.07
C ILE A 16 -3.79 3.98 -0.87
N PHE A 17 -3.40 2.72 -1.09
CA PHE A 17 -2.92 1.84 -0.02
C PHE A 17 -1.68 2.40 0.68
N ILE A 18 -0.71 2.90 -0.09
CA ILE A 18 0.50 3.54 0.44
C ILE A 18 0.14 4.76 1.29
N THR A 19 -0.74 5.63 0.78
CA THR A 19 -1.13 6.87 1.46
C THR A 19 -1.83 6.58 2.79
N ILE A 20 -2.73 5.60 2.82
CA ILE A 20 -3.43 5.22 4.05
C ILE A 20 -2.46 4.55 5.04
N GLY A 21 -1.59 3.64 4.58
CA GLY A 21 -0.60 2.99 5.45
C GLY A 21 0.39 4.00 6.06
N TRP A 22 0.81 4.99 5.27
CA TRP A 22 1.62 6.12 5.72
C TRP A 22 0.90 6.97 6.77
N TYR A 23 -0.35 7.34 6.51
CA TYR A 23 -1.18 8.11 7.45
C TYR A 23 -1.35 7.39 8.80
N ILE A 24 -1.67 6.09 8.79
CA ILE A 24 -1.79 5.26 10.00
C ILE A 24 -0.47 5.23 10.77
N SER A 25 0.66 5.07 10.06
CA SER A 25 1.99 5.00 10.66
C SER A 25 2.35 6.31 11.36
N ILE A 26 2.15 7.46 10.69
CA ILE A 26 2.44 8.77 11.28
C ILE A 26 1.55 9.05 12.48
N LEU A 27 0.23 8.83 12.37
CA LEU A 27 -0.66 9.08 13.49
C LEU A 27 -0.30 8.26 14.71
N ASN A 28 0.02 6.98 14.53
CA ASN A 28 0.39 6.13 15.66
C ASN A 28 1.76 6.53 16.22
N VAL A 29 2.80 6.73 15.42
CA VAL A 29 4.09 7.22 15.97
C VAL A 29 3.91 8.57 16.67
N GLY A 30 3.16 9.48 16.06
CA GLY A 30 2.91 10.83 16.56
C GLY A 30 2.14 10.85 17.87
N LEU A 31 1.09 10.05 18.00
CA LEU A 31 0.28 9.98 19.22
C LEU A 31 0.97 9.17 20.32
N THR A 32 1.49 7.99 19.98
CA THR A 32 2.05 7.07 20.99
C THR A 32 3.31 7.65 21.63
N ARG A 33 4.14 8.40 20.87
CA ARG A 33 5.33 9.10 21.37
C ARG A 33 5.09 9.92 22.65
N PHE A 34 3.91 10.51 22.81
CA PHE A 34 3.62 11.39 23.95
C PHE A 34 3.03 10.63 25.15
N THR A 35 2.63 9.37 24.99
CA THR A 35 2.03 8.54 26.03
C THR A 35 2.92 7.37 26.43
N GLU A 36 3.57 6.72 25.48
CA GLU A 36 4.46 5.58 25.68
C GLU A 36 5.73 5.82 24.84
N ASN A 37 6.91 5.71 25.43
CA ASN A 37 8.19 5.96 24.73
C ASN A 37 8.55 4.81 23.77
N VAL A 38 7.58 4.34 22.98
CA VAL A 38 7.64 3.18 22.09
C VAL A 38 7.33 3.65 20.67
N LEU A 39 8.35 3.60 19.80
CA LEU A 39 8.20 4.02 18.39
C LEU A 39 7.56 2.95 17.50
N ILE A 40 7.64 1.68 17.88
CA ILE A 40 7.14 0.55 17.09
C ILE A 40 5.97 -0.08 17.81
N THR A 41 4.78 0.06 17.23
CA THR A 41 3.55 -0.53 17.72
C THR A 41 2.96 -1.47 16.68
N LYS A 42 1.94 -2.25 17.08
CA LYS A 42 1.19 -3.10 16.14
C LYS A 42 0.61 -2.28 14.97
N TRP A 43 0.24 -1.04 15.21
CA TRP A 43 -0.32 -0.13 14.21
C TRP A 43 0.72 0.42 13.23
N THR A 44 1.94 0.69 13.69
CA THR A 44 3.01 1.12 12.78
C THR A 44 3.46 -0.04 11.89
N LEU A 45 3.47 -1.27 12.43
CA LEU A 45 3.72 -2.49 11.65
C LEU A 45 2.62 -2.78 10.63
N SER A 46 1.34 -2.60 11.00
CA SER A 46 0.25 -2.77 10.04
C SER A 46 0.25 -1.70 8.95
N GLY A 47 0.55 -0.45 9.30
CA GLY A 47 0.75 0.64 8.33
C GLY A 47 1.89 0.35 7.36
N LEU A 48 3.02 -0.16 7.86
CA LEU A 48 4.13 -0.61 7.02
C LEU A 48 3.73 -1.74 6.07
N GLY A 49 3.03 -2.76 6.58
CA GLY A 49 2.54 -3.86 5.74
C GLY A 49 1.62 -3.37 4.63
N MET A 50 0.76 -2.40 4.93
CA MET A 50 -0.17 -1.80 3.97
C MET A 50 0.56 -1.02 2.86
N ILE A 51 1.65 -0.31 3.21
CA ILE A 51 2.53 0.36 2.23
C ILE A 51 3.18 -0.67 1.30
N VAL A 52 3.74 -1.75 1.86
CA VAL A 52 4.39 -2.81 1.07
C VAL A 52 3.39 -3.46 0.12
N VAL A 53 2.19 -3.82 0.60
CA VAL A 53 1.13 -4.38 -0.25
C VAL A 53 0.74 -3.39 -1.35
N GLY A 54 0.54 -2.11 -1.01
CA GLY A 54 0.22 -1.07 -1.98
C GLY A 54 1.29 -0.89 -3.06
N ALA A 55 2.57 -0.99 -2.70
CA ALA A 55 3.68 -0.87 -3.63
C ALA A 55 3.74 -2.01 -4.65
N TYR A 56 3.46 -3.25 -4.24
CA TYR A 56 3.51 -4.43 -5.12
C TYR A 56 2.19 -4.73 -5.85
N LEU A 57 1.07 -4.15 -5.42
CA LEU A 57 -0.25 -4.36 -6.02
C LEU A 57 -0.28 -4.12 -7.54
N PRO A 58 0.34 -3.06 -8.10
CA PRO A 58 0.35 -2.83 -9.55
C PRO A 58 1.10 -3.93 -10.32
N GLU A 59 2.25 -4.36 -9.83
CA GLU A 59 3.07 -5.39 -10.47
C GLU A 59 2.39 -6.77 -10.46
N ILE A 60 1.79 -7.12 -9.32
CA ILE A 60 1.01 -8.36 -9.16
C ILE A 60 -0.15 -8.37 -10.16
N TRP A 61 -0.88 -7.25 -10.25
CA TRP A 61 -2.01 -7.13 -11.17
C TRP A 61 -1.60 -7.29 -12.64
N ILE A 62 -0.52 -6.60 -13.04
CA ILE A 62 0.00 -6.69 -14.42
C ILE A 62 0.48 -8.11 -14.72
N SER A 63 1.18 -8.75 -13.78
CA SER A 63 1.69 -10.12 -13.93
C SER A 63 0.58 -11.14 -14.09
N ILE A 64 -0.44 -11.09 -13.23
CA ILE A 64 -1.63 -11.96 -13.32
C ILE A 64 -2.30 -11.78 -14.68
N ARG A 65 -2.50 -10.53 -15.11
CA ARG A 65 -3.16 -10.26 -16.39
C ARG A 65 -2.37 -10.77 -17.59
N ASN A 66 -1.04 -10.63 -17.57
CA ASN A 66 -0.17 -11.15 -18.62
C ASN A 66 -0.20 -12.68 -18.68
N LEU A 67 -0.34 -13.36 -17.53
CA LEU A 67 -0.52 -14.81 -17.47
C LEU A 67 -1.80 -15.25 -18.20
N PHE A 68 -2.92 -14.56 -17.96
CA PHE A 68 -4.20 -14.88 -18.61
C PHE A 68 -4.25 -14.55 -20.10
N LYS A 69 -3.43 -13.58 -20.58
CA LYS A 69 -3.34 -13.27 -22.01
C LYS A 69 -2.48 -14.23 -22.83
N ARG A 70 -1.60 -15.00 -22.17
CA ARG A 70 -0.74 -16.00 -22.81
C ARG A 70 -1.40 -17.36 -22.96
N LYS A 71 -2.58 -17.54 -22.36
CA LYS A 71 -3.41 -18.74 -22.46
C LYS A 71 -4.50 -18.53 -23.51
#